data_AF-A0A1G2YS84-F1
#
_entry.id   AF-A0A1G2YS84-F1
#
_cell.length_a   1.000
_cell.length_b   1.000
_cell.length_c   1.000
_cell.angle_alpha   90.00
_cell.angle_beta   90.00
_cell.angle_gamma   90.00
#
_symmetry.space_group_name_H-M   'P 1'
#
loop_
_entity.id
_entity.type
_entity.pdbx_description
1 polymer ?
#
loop_
_entity_poly.entity_id
_entity_poly.type
_entity_poly.pdbx_seq_one_letter_code
_entity_poly.pdbx_strand_id
1 'polypeptide(L)'
;MNKRIIRIIKRINSIIIEIKGISPPKEIPQALLNRYTMDCKIEVVKSYFNDVGLSFLPRINTMRKIKSFIRKIENRKEDHYKGTDKCLYKALEKYSIEGTNCVVMGSGSAFYETVCLYFGAKFVTTIEYNKIIFLHPKMKTITPAEYDKNPIQFDVGLTISSFEHDGLGRYGDPLNPEADLQAMHKMKKIIRKGGIVFLAVPIGRDILFWNGGREYGKIRLPLLLKDWEVLDTFGFDPKRLDTGKGGIRQPIFILKNT
;
A
#
# COMPACT_ATOMS: atom_id res chain seq x y z
N MET A 1 28.95 3.82 33.80
CA MET A 1 27.75 3.86 32.94
C MET A 1 26.50 4.03 33.81
N ASN A 2 25.68 5.06 33.59
CA ASN A 2 24.55 5.43 34.45
C ASN A 2 23.52 4.29 34.56
N LYS A 3 23.13 3.89 35.79
CA LYS A 3 22.14 2.81 36.05
C LYS A 3 20.81 3.00 35.27
N ARG A 4 20.45 4.25 34.96
CA ARG A 4 19.29 4.62 34.15
C ARG A 4 19.46 4.24 32.68
N ILE A 5 20.66 4.41 32.11
CA ILE A 5 20.99 4.04 30.72
C ILE A 5 20.97 2.51 30.57
N ILE A 6 21.51 1.77 31.54
CA ILE A 6 21.50 0.30 31.53
C ILE A 6 20.07 -0.26 31.56
N ARG A 7 19.17 0.32 32.36
CA ARG A 7 17.75 -0.06 32.39
C ARG A 7 17.04 0.23 31.07
N ILE A 8 17.33 1.35 30.43
CA ILE A 8 16.79 1.69 29.11
C ILE A 8 17.26 0.68 28.06
N ILE A 9 18.57 0.37 28.02
CA ILE A 9 19.14 -0.61 27.09
C ILE A 9 18.53 -2.00 27.31
N LYS A 10 18.39 -2.45 28.56
CA LYS A 10 17.75 -3.74 28.87
C LYS A 10 16.27 -3.77 28.43
N ARG A 11 15.53 -2.68 28.61
CA ARG A 11 14.13 -2.58 28.19
C ARG A 11 13.99 -2.57 26.66
N ILE A 12 14.87 -1.84 25.96
CA ILE A 12 14.95 -1.85 24.50
C ILE A 12 15.29 -3.26 24.00
N ASN A 13 16.29 -3.93 24.59
CA ASN A 13 16.66 -5.29 24.22
C ASN A 13 15.54 -6.30 24.49
N SER A 14 14.81 -6.16 25.60
CA SER A 14 13.64 -7.01 25.91
C SER A 14 12.53 -6.85 24.87
N ILE A 15 12.21 -5.60 24.49
CA ILE A 15 11.21 -5.31 23.44
C ILE A 15 11.68 -5.87 22.09
N ILE A 16 12.97 -5.73 21.75
CA ILE A 16 13.55 -6.31 20.53
C ILE A 16 13.47 -7.84 20.53
N ILE A 17 13.68 -8.49 21.68
CA ILE A 17 13.56 -9.96 21.83
C ILE A 17 12.09 -10.41 21.71
N GLU A 18 11.16 -9.67 22.31
CA GLU A 18 9.73 -9.98 22.27
C GLU A 18 9.16 -9.88 20.84
N ILE A 19 9.62 -8.91 20.05
CA ILE A 19 9.21 -8.76 18.65
C ILE A 19 9.91 -9.78 17.73
N LYS A 20 11.12 -10.24 18.08
CA LYS A 20 11.77 -11.38 17.39
C LYS A 20 11.02 -12.70 17.55
N GLY A 21 10.06 -12.81 18.47
CA GLY A 21 9.25 -14.01 18.71
C GLY A 21 7.99 -14.13 17.84
N ILE A 22 7.56 -13.08 17.13
CA ILE A 22 6.33 -13.09 16.33
C ILE A 22 6.72 -13.24 14.87
N SER A 23 6.76 -14.48 14.37
CA SER A 23 6.87 -14.74 12.94
C SER A 23 5.49 -15.06 12.36
N PRO A 24 5.16 -14.60 11.14
CA PRO A 24 3.94 -15.02 10.48
C PRO A 24 3.92 -16.54 10.30
N PRO A 25 2.74 -17.18 10.31
CA PRO A 25 2.65 -18.61 10.08
C PRO A 25 3.12 -18.95 8.65
N LYS A 26 3.93 -20.01 8.54
CA LYS A 26 4.47 -20.49 7.26
C LYS A 26 3.42 -21.10 6.34
N GLU A 27 2.29 -21.50 6.92
CA GLU A 27 1.14 -22.10 6.24
C GLU A 27 -0.14 -21.40 6.67
N ILE A 28 -1.18 -21.48 5.84
CA ILE A 28 -2.49 -20.92 6.18
C ILE A 28 -3.05 -21.68 7.39
N PRO A 29 -3.44 -21.02 8.50
CA PRO A 29 -4.10 -21.71 9.59
C PRO A 29 -5.38 -22.40 9.12
N GLN A 30 -5.58 -23.67 9.49
CA GLN A 30 -6.70 -24.48 9.00
C GLN A 30 -8.07 -23.81 9.20
N ALA A 31 -8.26 -23.10 10.31
CA ALA A 31 -9.48 -22.38 10.62
C ALA A 31 -9.77 -21.19 9.69
N LEU A 32 -8.76 -20.67 8.98
CA LEU A 32 -8.88 -19.54 8.05
C LEU A 32 -8.77 -19.97 6.58
N LEU A 33 -8.43 -21.25 6.31
CA LEU A 33 -8.14 -21.75 4.96
C LEU A 33 -9.26 -21.43 3.98
N ASN A 34 -10.50 -21.81 4.30
CA ASN A 34 -11.64 -21.58 3.41
C ASN A 34 -11.86 -20.11 3.10
N ARG A 35 -11.61 -19.21 4.06
CA ARG A 35 -11.80 -17.77 3.83
C ARG A 35 -10.70 -17.19 2.95
N TYR A 36 -9.45 -17.61 3.14
CA TYR A 36 -8.34 -17.19 2.28
C TYR A 36 -8.46 -17.73 0.85
N THR A 37 -9.00 -18.93 0.68
CA THR A 37 -9.18 -19.56 -0.65
C THR A 37 -10.55 -19.30 -1.27
N MET A 38 -11.43 -18.56 -0.58
CA MET A 38 -12.82 -18.33 -0.98
C MET A 38 -13.55 -19.64 -1.30
N ASP A 39 -13.54 -20.58 -0.34
CA ASP A 39 -14.06 -21.95 -0.46
C ASP A 39 -13.40 -22.71 -1.62
N CYS A 40 -12.06 -22.69 -1.65
CA CYS A 40 -11.22 -23.35 -2.67
C CYS A 40 -11.40 -22.83 -4.11
N LYS A 41 -11.99 -21.65 -4.29
CA LYS A 41 -12.15 -21.01 -5.61
C LYS A 41 -10.88 -20.30 -6.09
N ILE A 42 -9.98 -19.95 -5.17
CA ILE A 42 -8.72 -19.27 -5.44
C ILE A 42 -7.55 -20.22 -5.21
N GLU A 43 -6.62 -20.23 -6.17
CA GLU A 43 -5.39 -21.03 -6.09
C GLU A 43 -4.45 -20.45 -5.02
N VAL A 44 -3.81 -21.33 -4.25
CA VAL A 44 -2.75 -20.94 -3.31
C VAL A 44 -1.40 -21.37 -3.88
N VAL A 45 -0.51 -20.40 -4.07
CA VAL A 45 0.87 -20.63 -4.45
C VAL A 45 1.75 -20.44 -3.22
N LYS A 46 2.67 -21.37 -2.98
CA LYS A 46 3.62 -21.27 -1.88
C LYS A 46 4.49 -20.03 -2.03
N SER A 47 4.41 -19.15 -1.05
CA SER A 47 5.28 -17.99 -0.87
C SER A 47 5.48 -17.82 0.64
N TYR A 48 6.53 -17.10 1.05
CA TYR A 48 6.74 -16.79 2.46
C TYR A 48 7.73 -15.64 2.63
N PHE A 49 7.32 -14.62 3.37
CA PHE A 49 8.12 -13.49 3.81
C PHE A 49 7.96 -13.28 5.32
N ASN A 50 8.99 -12.77 5.97
CA ASN A 50 8.91 -12.30 7.35
C ASN A 50 9.56 -10.92 7.42
N ASP A 51 8.74 -9.90 7.24
CA ASP A 51 9.15 -8.50 7.27
C ASP A 51 8.83 -7.84 8.62
N VAL A 52 8.48 -8.66 9.64
CA VAL A 52 8.27 -8.21 11.01
C VAL A 52 9.54 -7.52 11.51
N GLY A 53 9.40 -6.26 11.89
CA GLY A 53 10.51 -5.53 12.50
C GLY A 53 11.57 -4.97 11.54
N LEU A 54 11.37 -5.00 10.21
CA LEU A 54 12.16 -4.19 9.24
C LEU A 54 11.94 -2.66 9.36
N SER A 55 11.51 -2.24 10.55
CA SER A 55 10.62 -1.11 10.82
C SER A 55 11.05 -0.24 12.00
N PHE A 56 12.05 -0.69 12.78
CA PHE A 56 12.38 -0.03 14.05
C PHE A 56 13.15 1.28 13.92
N LEU A 57 13.79 1.51 12.78
CA LEU A 57 14.49 2.76 12.53
C LEU A 57 13.62 3.66 11.64
N PRO A 58 13.32 4.91 12.06
CA PRO A 58 12.58 5.83 11.23
C PRO A 58 13.34 6.06 9.93
N ARG A 59 12.69 5.82 8.79
CA ARG A 59 13.29 6.08 7.49
C ARG A 59 13.29 7.58 7.24
N ILE A 60 14.47 8.16 7.02
CA ILE A 60 14.62 9.59 6.74
C ILE A 60 14.71 9.82 5.23
N ASN A 61 13.76 10.57 4.70
CA ASN A 61 13.72 11.01 3.32
C ASN A 61 14.12 12.49 3.23
N THR A 62 15.38 12.70 2.86
CA THR A 62 15.98 14.04 2.75
C THR A 62 15.46 14.80 1.53
N MET A 63 15.55 16.14 1.56
CA MET A 63 15.29 16.99 0.38
C MET A 63 16.12 16.57 -0.84
N ARG A 64 17.36 16.12 -0.64
CA ARG A 64 18.22 15.63 -1.73
C ARG A 64 17.64 14.38 -2.40
N LYS A 65 17.09 13.44 -1.61
CA LYS A 65 16.45 12.24 -2.13
C LYS A 65 15.18 12.58 -2.91
N ILE A 66 14.36 13.47 -2.38
CA ILE A 66 13.13 13.95 -3.04
C ILE A 66 13.47 14.65 -4.37
N LYS A 67 14.46 15.55 -4.39
CA LYS A 67 14.95 16.17 -5.65
C LYS A 67 15.46 15.14 -6.67
N SER A 68 16.03 14.03 -6.22
CA SER A 68 16.45 12.94 -7.10
C SER A 68 15.26 12.22 -7.73
N PHE A 69 14.21 11.98 -6.97
CA PHE A 69 12.97 11.41 -7.49
C PHE A 69 12.26 12.37 -8.46
N ILE A 70 12.21 13.68 -8.17
CA ILE A 70 11.69 14.68 -9.10
C ILE A 70 12.38 14.55 -10.46
N ARG A 71 13.71 14.53 -10.50
CA ARG A 71 14.46 14.33 -11.75
C ARG A 71 14.14 13.01 -12.45
N LYS A 72 13.92 11.93 -11.69
CA LYS A 72 13.49 10.65 -12.28
C LYS A 72 12.12 10.78 -12.95
N ILE A 73 11.16 11.39 -12.27
CA ILE A 73 9.78 11.59 -12.73
C ILE A 73 9.75 12.49 -13.97
N GLU A 74 10.51 13.61 -13.97
CA GLU A 74 10.68 14.51 -15.13
C GLU A 74 11.15 13.76 -16.37
N ASN A 75 12.08 12.82 -16.20
CA ASN A 75 12.60 11.97 -17.28
C ASN A 75 11.72 10.74 -17.57
N ARG A 76 10.51 10.68 -17.01
CA ARG A 76 9.55 9.56 -17.15
C ARG A 76 10.16 8.19 -16.81
N LYS A 77 11.09 8.17 -15.86
CA LYS A 77 11.72 6.94 -15.38
C LYS A 77 10.84 6.26 -14.33
N GLU A 78 10.88 4.93 -14.34
CA GLU A 78 10.17 4.06 -13.41
C GLU A 78 11.06 3.79 -12.18
N ASP A 79 10.46 3.48 -11.03
CA ASP A 79 11.18 3.18 -9.78
C ASP A 79 10.87 1.77 -9.26
N HIS A 80 9.61 1.47 -8.92
CA HIS A 80 9.26 0.22 -8.22
C HIS A 80 8.61 -0.83 -9.12
N TYR A 81 7.67 -0.44 -9.98
CA TYR A 81 6.87 -1.39 -10.77
C TYR A 81 6.86 -1.03 -12.25
N LYS A 82 7.56 -1.85 -13.04
CA LYS A 82 7.67 -1.68 -14.49
C LYS A 82 6.30 -1.74 -15.15
N GLY A 83 5.96 -0.72 -15.92
CA GLY A 83 4.69 -0.48 -16.59
C GLY A 83 3.74 0.40 -15.76
N THR A 84 3.70 0.22 -14.45
CA THR A 84 2.76 0.90 -13.55
C THR A 84 3.03 2.40 -13.47
N ASP A 85 4.28 2.81 -13.27
CA ASP A 85 4.63 4.24 -13.12
C ASP A 85 4.29 5.03 -14.39
N LYS A 86 4.53 4.44 -15.58
CA LYS A 86 4.13 5.03 -16.86
C LYS A 86 2.61 5.18 -17.00
N CYS A 87 1.85 4.20 -16.53
CA CYS A 87 0.39 4.27 -16.52
C CYS A 87 -0.09 5.33 -15.52
N LEU A 88 0.56 5.43 -14.36
CA LEU A 88 0.27 6.42 -13.33
C LEU A 88 0.50 7.84 -13.83
N TYR A 89 1.59 8.09 -14.56
CA TYR A 89 1.85 9.41 -15.12
C TYR A 89 0.80 9.82 -16.15
N LYS A 90 0.41 8.92 -17.05
CA LYS A 90 -0.69 9.18 -18.01
C LYS A 90 -2.02 9.43 -17.30
N ALA A 91 -2.27 8.69 -16.23
CA ALA A 91 -3.45 8.88 -15.41
C ALA A 91 -3.47 10.25 -14.75
N LEU A 92 -2.35 10.70 -14.15
CA LEU A 92 -2.21 12.00 -13.50
C LEU A 92 -2.26 13.18 -14.47
N GLU A 93 -1.90 12.98 -15.73
CA GLU A 93 -2.10 13.97 -16.79
C GLU A 93 -3.58 14.16 -17.15
N LYS A 94 -4.36 13.08 -17.16
CA LYS A 94 -5.80 13.14 -17.44
C LYS A 94 -6.62 13.56 -16.23
N TYR A 95 -6.23 13.11 -15.04
CA TYR A 95 -6.88 13.34 -13.76
C TYR A 95 -5.96 14.18 -12.88
N SER A 96 -6.00 15.50 -13.07
CA SER A 96 -5.14 16.43 -12.32
C SER A 96 -5.38 16.35 -10.82
N ILE A 97 -4.28 16.43 -10.07
CA ILE A 97 -4.26 16.50 -8.61
C ILE A 97 -3.71 17.84 -8.11
N GLU A 98 -3.59 18.82 -9.00
CA GLU A 98 -3.03 20.13 -8.68
C GLU A 98 -3.84 20.84 -7.59
N GLY A 99 -3.15 21.37 -6.57
CA GLY A 99 -3.77 22.09 -5.46
C GLY A 99 -4.51 21.20 -4.46
N THR A 100 -4.58 19.89 -4.66
CA THR A 100 -5.33 18.95 -3.82
C THR A 100 -4.52 18.46 -2.61
N ASN A 101 -5.22 18.00 -1.57
CA ASN A 101 -4.60 17.27 -0.46
C ASN A 101 -4.64 15.77 -0.78
N CYS A 102 -3.45 15.19 -0.97
CA CYS A 102 -3.30 13.77 -1.30
C CYS A 102 -2.99 12.93 -0.06
N VAL A 103 -3.50 11.70 -0.06
CA VAL A 103 -3.04 10.64 0.84
C VAL A 103 -2.34 9.54 0.05
N VAL A 104 -1.22 9.03 0.56
CA VAL A 104 -0.53 7.85 0.04
C VAL A 104 -0.66 6.74 1.08
N MET A 105 -1.20 5.59 0.67
CA MET A 105 -1.35 4.40 1.51
C MET A 105 -0.21 3.44 1.22
N GLY A 106 0.55 3.07 2.26
CA GLY A 106 1.65 2.12 2.12
C GLY A 106 2.80 2.66 1.27
N SER A 107 3.80 3.27 1.92
CA SER A 107 4.97 3.79 1.21
C SER A 107 6.22 3.52 2.02
N GLY A 108 7.30 3.12 1.35
CA GLY A 108 8.59 2.86 1.97
C GLY A 108 9.71 3.81 1.55
N SER A 109 9.55 4.54 0.44
CA SER A 109 10.65 5.16 -0.30
C SER A 109 10.54 6.67 -0.50
N ALA A 110 9.38 7.29 -0.27
CA ALA A 110 9.00 8.66 -0.67
C ALA A 110 8.68 8.85 -2.16
N PHE A 111 8.69 7.78 -2.98
CA PHE A 111 8.56 7.93 -4.42
C PHE A 111 7.17 8.45 -4.83
N TYR A 112 6.10 7.79 -4.39
CA TYR A 112 4.73 8.19 -4.76
C TYR A 112 4.30 9.51 -4.12
N GLU A 113 4.84 9.85 -2.95
CA GLU A 113 4.70 11.17 -2.37
C GLU A 113 5.35 12.22 -3.26
N THR A 114 6.53 11.90 -3.81
CA THR A 114 7.22 12.81 -4.74
C THR A 114 6.48 12.91 -6.07
N VAL A 115 5.87 11.82 -6.56
CA VAL A 115 4.96 11.86 -7.71
C VAL A 115 3.82 12.83 -7.43
N CYS A 116 3.15 12.74 -6.27
CA CYS A 116 2.08 13.68 -5.92
C CYS A 116 2.55 15.15 -5.94
N LEU A 117 3.71 15.44 -5.35
CA LEU A 117 4.26 16.80 -5.37
C LEU A 117 4.60 17.28 -6.77
N TYR A 118 5.18 16.41 -7.60
CA TYR A 118 5.55 16.75 -8.98
C TYR A 118 4.32 17.13 -9.81
N PHE A 119 3.21 16.43 -9.63
CA PHE A 119 1.93 16.71 -10.28
C PHE A 119 1.08 17.77 -9.54
N GLY A 120 1.69 18.56 -8.65
CA GLY A 120 1.08 19.78 -8.11
C GLY A 120 0.27 19.62 -6.82
N ALA A 121 0.34 18.48 -6.13
CA ALA A 121 -0.35 18.32 -4.84
C ALA A 121 0.04 19.41 -3.84
N LYS A 122 -0.96 19.96 -3.13
CA LYS A 122 -0.76 21.01 -2.11
C LYS A 122 -0.07 20.45 -0.87
N PHE A 123 -0.56 19.32 -0.38
CA PHE A 123 -0.02 18.56 0.74
C PHE A 123 -0.15 17.07 0.49
N VAL A 124 0.82 16.30 0.98
CA VAL A 124 0.83 14.84 0.90
C VAL A 124 0.96 14.26 2.29
N THR A 125 0.01 13.41 2.67
CA THR A 125 0.06 12.63 3.92
C THR A 125 0.23 11.16 3.60
N THR A 126 1.25 10.53 4.15
CA THR A 126 1.42 9.08 4.08
C THR A 126 0.76 8.45 5.30
N ILE A 127 -0.11 7.46 5.10
CA ILE A 127 -0.60 6.60 6.18
C ILE A 127 0.17 5.28 6.12
N GLU A 128 1.00 5.04 7.12
CA GLU A 128 1.95 3.93 7.17
C GLU A 128 2.17 3.49 8.63
N TYR A 129 2.34 2.19 8.87
CA TYR A 129 2.61 1.64 10.20
C TYR A 129 3.94 2.18 10.75
N ASN A 130 4.92 2.36 9.87
CA ASN A 130 6.26 2.83 10.20
C ASN A 130 6.37 4.35 10.01
N LYS A 131 6.85 5.06 11.03
CA LYS A 131 7.07 6.50 10.91
C LYS A 131 8.20 6.79 9.91
N ILE A 132 7.82 7.43 8.82
CA ILE A 132 8.74 8.00 7.84
C ILE A 132 8.91 9.48 8.14
N ILE A 133 10.16 9.93 8.19
CA ILE A 133 10.50 11.33 8.37
C ILE A 133 10.76 11.93 6.99
N PHE A 134 9.90 12.85 6.55
CA PHE A 134 10.14 13.65 5.36
C PHE A 134 10.74 15.00 5.76
N LEU A 135 11.87 15.38 5.15
CA LEU A 135 12.44 16.72 5.33
C LEU A 135 11.88 17.73 4.32
N HIS A 136 10.62 17.54 3.89
CA HIS A 136 9.93 18.40 2.94
C HIS A 136 8.66 18.98 3.58
N PRO A 137 8.42 20.30 3.54
CA PRO A 137 7.36 20.95 4.32
C PRO A 137 5.94 20.56 3.89
N LYS A 138 5.78 20.05 2.66
CA LYS A 138 4.49 19.59 2.13
C LYS A 138 4.21 18.09 2.35
N MET A 139 5.10 17.35 3.00
CA MET A 139 4.96 15.91 3.22
C MET A 139 4.96 15.60 4.71
N LYS A 140 4.09 14.68 5.14
CA LYS A 140 4.08 14.14 6.50
C LYS A 140 3.66 12.68 6.51
N THR A 141 3.96 11.99 7.60
CA THR A 141 3.48 10.63 7.85
C THR A 141 2.63 10.62 9.11
N ILE A 142 1.56 9.84 9.10
CA ILE A 142 0.79 9.47 10.28
C ILE A 142 0.60 7.95 10.30
N THR A 143 0.45 7.36 11.47
CA THR A 143 0.10 5.93 11.58
C THR A 143 -1.41 5.72 11.42
N PRO A 144 -1.86 4.49 11.10
CA PRO A 144 -3.28 4.16 11.14
C PRO A 144 -3.94 4.50 12.48
N ALA A 145 -3.25 4.28 13.60
CA ALA A 145 -3.75 4.62 14.93
C ALA A 145 -3.85 6.14 15.17
N GLU A 146 -2.90 6.92 14.66
CA GLU A 146 -2.95 8.39 14.72
C GLU A 146 -4.10 8.93 13.86
N TYR A 147 -4.34 8.34 12.68
CA TYR A 147 -5.48 8.65 11.83
C TYR A 147 -6.81 8.33 12.52
N ASP A 148 -6.95 7.12 13.08
CA ASP A 148 -8.20 6.69 13.72
C ASP A 148 -8.57 7.56 14.93
N LYS A 149 -7.59 8.17 15.60
CA LYS A 149 -7.81 9.12 16.68
C LYS A 149 -8.29 10.49 16.18
N ASN A 150 -7.81 10.93 15.01
CA ASN A 150 -8.13 12.25 14.44
C ASN A 150 -8.38 12.13 12.93
N PRO A 151 -9.51 11.54 12.51
CA PRO A 151 -9.77 11.28 11.11
C PRO A 151 -9.93 12.59 10.34
N ILE A 152 -9.25 12.66 9.20
CA ILE A 152 -9.37 13.74 8.23
C ILE A 152 -9.71 13.15 6.86
N GLN A 153 -10.30 13.98 5.98
CA GLN A 153 -10.58 13.58 4.61
C GLN A 153 -9.57 14.18 3.64
N PHE A 154 -9.35 13.46 2.54
CA PHE A 154 -8.47 13.84 1.45
C PHE A 154 -9.24 13.93 0.14
N ASP A 155 -8.73 14.76 -0.77
CA ASP A 155 -9.29 14.95 -2.10
C ASP A 155 -8.95 13.76 -3.02
N VAL A 156 -7.72 13.26 -2.88
CA VAL A 156 -7.12 12.25 -3.75
C VAL A 156 -6.37 11.21 -2.91
N GLY A 157 -6.50 9.94 -3.28
CA GLY A 157 -5.72 8.84 -2.70
C GLY A 157 -4.85 8.13 -3.73
N LEU A 158 -3.64 7.73 -3.33
CA LEU A 158 -2.80 6.79 -4.07
C LEU A 158 -2.59 5.54 -3.21
N THR A 159 -2.84 4.38 -3.78
CA THR A 159 -2.52 3.07 -3.19
C THR A 159 -1.92 2.20 -4.29
N ILE A 160 -0.60 2.07 -4.28
CA ILE A 160 0.17 1.44 -5.36
C ILE A 160 0.96 0.28 -4.76
N SER A 161 0.51 -0.95 -5.03
CA SER A 161 1.08 -2.17 -4.47
C SER A 161 1.17 -2.14 -2.93
N SER A 162 0.01 -1.96 -2.29
CA SER A 162 -0.11 -1.88 -0.83
C SER A 162 -1.16 -2.86 -0.32
N PHE A 163 -2.44 -2.64 -0.63
CA PHE A 163 -3.54 -3.37 -0.01
C PHE A 163 -3.57 -4.87 -0.32
N GLU A 164 -2.93 -5.35 -1.40
CA GLU A 164 -2.81 -6.78 -1.69
C GLU A 164 -2.08 -7.57 -0.60
N HIS A 165 -1.29 -6.90 0.23
CA HIS A 165 -0.53 -7.50 1.32
C HIS A 165 -1.31 -7.54 2.65
N ASP A 166 -2.44 -6.85 2.76
CA ASP A 166 -3.11 -6.68 4.05
C ASP A 166 -3.70 -7.99 4.58
N GLY A 167 -3.55 -8.22 5.89
CA GLY A 167 -4.12 -9.36 6.60
C GLY A 167 -3.41 -10.68 6.32
N LEU A 168 -2.17 -10.63 5.86
CA LEU A 168 -1.35 -11.79 5.54
C LEU A 168 -0.28 -12.07 6.61
N GLY A 169 -0.12 -11.19 7.59
CA GLY A 169 0.81 -11.34 8.69
C GLY A 169 2.28 -11.03 8.35
N ARG A 170 2.59 -10.82 7.06
CA ARG A 170 3.94 -10.54 6.58
C ARG A 170 4.64 -9.42 7.35
N TYR A 171 3.90 -8.39 7.74
CA TYR A 171 4.42 -7.21 8.44
C TYR A 171 4.14 -7.21 9.95
N GLY A 172 3.60 -8.31 10.47
CA GLY A 172 3.13 -8.42 11.86
C GLY A 172 1.68 -7.95 12.05
N ASP A 173 0.98 -7.66 10.96
CA ASP A 173 -0.46 -7.44 10.94
C ASP A 173 -1.24 -8.71 11.35
N PRO A 174 -2.42 -8.58 11.99
CA PRO A 174 -3.25 -9.74 12.28
C PRO A 174 -3.70 -10.44 10.99
N LEU A 175 -3.73 -11.78 11.00
CA LEU A 175 -4.30 -12.55 9.91
C LEU A 175 -5.79 -12.23 9.74
N ASN A 176 -6.15 -11.77 8.55
CA ASN A 176 -7.52 -11.39 8.20
C ASN A 176 -7.71 -11.57 6.68
N PRO A 177 -8.45 -12.61 6.25
CA PRO A 177 -8.63 -12.92 4.84
C PRO A 177 -9.22 -11.78 3.99
N GLU A 178 -9.98 -10.87 4.58
CA GLU A 178 -10.69 -9.77 3.93
C GLU A 178 -10.10 -8.38 4.27
N ALA A 179 -8.88 -8.33 4.82
CA ALA A 179 -8.27 -7.06 5.22
C ALA A 179 -8.07 -6.07 4.07
N ASP A 180 -7.70 -6.54 2.88
CA ASP A 180 -7.63 -5.77 1.63
C ASP A 180 -8.97 -5.13 1.25
N LEU A 181 -10.06 -5.90 1.37
CA LEU A 181 -11.43 -5.43 1.11
C LEU A 181 -11.86 -4.40 2.17
N GLN A 182 -11.53 -4.66 3.44
CA GLN A 182 -11.78 -3.73 4.55
C GLN A 182 -10.97 -2.44 4.39
N ALA A 183 -9.73 -2.51 3.88
CA ALA A 183 -8.90 -1.36 3.58
C ALA A 183 -9.53 -0.49 2.47
N MET A 184 -10.01 -1.11 1.39
CA MET A 184 -10.75 -0.41 0.33
C MET A 184 -12.06 0.22 0.84
N HIS A 185 -12.78 -0.45 1.73
CA HIS A 185 -13.96 0.13 2.36
C HIS A 185 -13.61 1.31 3.29
N LYS A 186 -12.55 1.18 4.10
CA LYS A 186 -12.04 2.28 4.94
C LYS A 186 -11.56 3.45 4.09
N MET A 187 -11.01 3.20 2.91
CA MET A 187 -10.56 4.21 1.97
C MET A 187 -11.71 5.13 1.51
N LYS A 188 -12.96 4.65 1.43
CA LYS A 188 -14.14 5.51 1.17
C LYS A 188 -14.43 6.53 2.28
N LYS A 189 -13.96 6.29 3.51
CA LYS A 189 -14.06 7.25 4.62
C LYS A 189 -12.92 8.27 4.61
N ILE A 190 -11.74 7.81 4.17
CA ILE A 190 -10.51 8.61 4.02
C ILE A 190 -10.63 9.63 2.88
N ILE A 191 -11.22 9.22 1.76
CA ILE A 191 -11.43 10.10 0.61
C ILE A 191 -12.78 10.80 0.76
N ARG A 192 -12.84 12.11 0.53
CA ARG A 192 -14.12 12.83 0.56
C ARG A 192 -15.06 12.33 -0.55
N LYS A 193 -16.38 12.55 -0.40
CA LYS A 193 -17.32 12.31 -1.51
C LYS A 193 -16.91 13.10 -2.75
N GLY A 194 -16.97 12.44 -3.90
CA GLY A 194 -16.50 12.94 -5.20
C GLY A 194 -14.98 12.96 -5.38
N GLY A 195 -14.19 12.62 -4.35
CA GLY A 195 -12.75 12.44 -4.48
C GLY A 195 -12.38 11.16 -5.24
N ILE A 196 -11.12 11.07 -5.67
CA ILE A 196 -10.64 9.96 -6.51
C ILE A 196 -9.48 9.19 -5.86
N VAL A 197 -9.36 7.92 -6.21
CA VAL A 197 -8.25 7.05 -5.83
C VAL A 197 -7.58 6.50 -7.09
N PHE A 198 -6.25 6.59 -7.13
CA PHE A 198 -5.40 5.87 -8.07
C PHE A 198 -4.99 4.56 -7.40
N LEU A 199 -5.60 3.46 -7.82
CA LEU A 199 -5.32 2.13 -7.31
C LEU A 199 -4.46 1.35 -8.30
N ALA A 200 -3.38 0.76 -7.82
CA ALA A 200 -2.63 -0.28 -8.55
C ALA A 200 -2.48 -1.52 -7.67
N VAL A 201 -2.91 -2.66 -8.19
CA VAL A 201 -2.75 -3.98 -7.58
C VAL A 201 -2.38 -5.01 -8.65
N PRO A 202 -1.75 -6.14 -8.31
CA PRO A 202 -1.47 -7.20 -9.28
C PRO A 202 -2.75 -7.77 -9.92
N ILE A 203 -2.78 -7.81 -11.25
CA ILE A 203 -3.92 -8.32 -12.03
C ILE A 203 -3.52 -9.58 -12.81
N GLY A 204 -4.32 -10.63 -12.66
CA GLY A 204 -4.12 -11.91 -13.34
C GLY A 204 -5.25 -12.88 -12.99
N ARG A 205 -4.94 -14.18 -12.91
CA ARG A 205 -5.84 -15.15 -12.28
C ARG A 205 -5.89 -14.88 -10.78
N ASP A 206 -7.03 -15.11 -10.13
CA ASP A 206 -7.10 -15.04 -8.67
C ASP A 206 -6.14 -16.06 -8.03
N ILE A 207 -5.08 -15.55 -7.40
CA ILE A 207 -4.05 -16.35 -6.73
C ILE A 207 -3.70 -15.69 -5.40
N LEU A 208 -3.64 -16.51 -4.35
CA LEU A 208 -3.02 -16.15 -3.09
C LEU A 208 -1.59 -16.67 -3.07
N PHE A 209 -0.61 -15.78 -3.16
CA PHE A 209 0.78 -16.12 -2.87
C PHE A 209 0.92 -16.09 -1.35
N TRP A 210 0.99 -17.26 -0.70
CA TRP A 210 0.83 -17.32 0.75
C TRP A 210 1.81 -16.39 1.47
N ASN A 211 1.22 -15.57 2.33
CA ASN A 211 1.70 -14.35 2.95
C ASN A 211 2.40 -13.27 2.10
N GLY A 212 2.75 -13.56 0.84
CA GLY A 212 3.45 -12.64 -0.05
C GLY A 212 2.55 -11.58 -0.68
N GLY A 213 1.30 -11.91 -0.98
CA GLY A 213 0.34 -10.97 -1.58
C GLY A 213 -0.78 -11.68 -2.35
N ARG A 214 -1.70 -10.89 -2.88
CA ARG A 214 -2.82 -11.35 -3.71
C ARG A 214 -2.65 -10.87 -5.15
N GLU A 215 -2.96 -11.75 -6.09
CA GLU A 215 -3.23 -11.40 -7.49
C GLU A 215 -4.74 -11.45 -7.70
N TYR A 216 -5.30 -10.39 -8.28
CA TYR A 216 -6.75 -10.21 -8.41
C TYR A 216 -7.21 -10.57 -9.82
N GLY A 217 -8.15 -11.50 -9.88
CA GLY A 217 -8.82 -11.95 -11.09
C GLY A 217 -10.33 -11.73 -11.05
N LYS A 218 -11.06 -12.52 -11.82
CA LYS A 218 -12.52 -12.37 -11.97
C LYS A 218 -13.32 -12.52 -10.69
N ILE A 219 -12.78 -13.21 -9.68
CA ILE A 219 -13.49 -13.50 -8.44
C ILE A 219 -13.29 -12.38 -7.43
N ARG A 220 -12.04 -11.99 -7.17
CA ARG A 220 -11.72 -11.07 -6.08
C ARG A 220 -11.67 -9.60 -6.51
N LEU A 221 -11.28 -9.29 -7.76
CA LEU A 221 -11.21 -7.90 -8.24
C LEU A 221 -12.57 -7.17 -8.11
N PRO A 222 -13.72 -7.76 -8.49
CA PRO A 222 -15.00 -7.07 -8.32
C PRO A 222 -15.36 -6.80 -6.86
N LEU A 223 -14.89 -7.63 -5.94
CA LEU A 223 -15.08 -7.42 -4.50
C LEU A 223 -14.20 -6.28 -3.99
N LEU A 224 -12.95 -6.20 -4.46
CA LEU A 224 -12.01 -5.14 -4.10
C LEU A 224 -12.51 -3.76 -4.58
N LEU A 225 -13.09 -3.72 -5.78
CA LEU A 225 -13.63 -2.49 -6.39
C LEU A 225 -15.07 -2.20 -5.97
N LYS A 226 -15.67 -3.02 -5.11
CA LYS A 226 -17.06 -2.88 -4.71
C LYS A 226 -17.29 -1.50 -4.08
N ASP A 227 -18.43 -0.92 -4.43
CA ASP A 227 -18.88 0.42 -4.00
C ASP A 227 -18.02 1.58 -4.53
N TRP A 228 -17.07 1.35 -5.43
CA TRP A 228 -16.36 2.41 -6.16
C TRP A 228 -16.87 2.53 -7.60
N GLU A 229 -17.02 3.77 -8.08
CA GLU A 229 -17.25 4.03 -9.51
C GLU A 229 -15.90 3.97 -10.22
N VAL A 230 -15.71 3.04 -11.15
CA VAL A 230 -14.50 2.97 -11.98
C VAL A 230 -14.63 3.96 -13.13
N LEU A 231 -13.90 5.08 -13.07
CA LEU A 231 -13.92 6.12 -14.09
C LEU A 231 -13.05 5.78 -15.31
N ASP A 232 -11.91 5.14 -15.07
CA ASP A 232 -10.93 4.86 -16.11
C ASP A 232 -9.95 3.78 -15.69
N THR A 233 -9.22 3.24 -16.67
CA THR A 233 -8.12 2.32 -16.43
C THR A 233 -6.96 2.58 -17.37
N PHE A 234 -5.72 2.44 -16.87
CA PHE A 234 -4.50 2.61 -17.66
C PHE A 234 -3.67 1.34 -17.58
N GLY A 235 -3.46 0.70 -18.73
CA GLY A 235 -2.72 -0.56 -18.85
C GLY A 235 -3.52 -1.81 -18.44
N PHE A 236 -4.81 -1.67 -18.10
CA PHE A 236 -5.68 -2.78 -17.78
C PHE A 236 -6.15 -3.49 -19.06
N ASP A 237 -6.17 -4.82 -19.01
CA ASP A 237 -6.61 -5.69 -20.10
C ASP A 237 -7.46 -6.81 -19.50
N PRO A 238 -8.81 -6.73 -19.62
CA PRO A 238 -9.73 -7.70 -19.02
C PRO A 238 -9.49 -9.15 -19.46
N LYS A 239 -8.91 -9.36 -20.65
CA LYS A 239 -8.60 -10.71 -21.16
C LYS A 239 -7.58 -11.43 -20.28
N ARG A 240 -6.90 -10.69 -19.40
CA ARG A 240 -5.87 -11.23 -18.51
C ARG A 240 -6.40 -11.75 -17.18
N LEU A 241 -7.66 -11.50 -16.84
CA LEU A 241 -8.23 -11.92 -15.56
C LEU A 241 -8.32 -13.45 -15.39
N ASP A 242 -8.11 -14.21 -16.47
CA ASP A 242 -8.00 -15.68 -16.44
C ASP A 242 -6.58 -16.17 -16.74
N THR A 243 -5.65 -15.28 -17.09
CA THR A 243 -4.33 -15.63 -17.58
C THR A 243 -3.27 -15.19 -16.59
N GLY A 244 -2.44 -16.11 -16.12
CA GLY A 244 -1.28 -15.77 -15.30
C GLY A 244 -0.85 -16.88 -14.37
N LYS A 245 0.45 -16.88 -14.04
CA LYS A 245 1.05 -17.60 -12.92
C LYS A 245 1.89 -16.61 -12.09
N GLY A 246 1.32 -15.46 -11.70
CA GLY A 246 2.04 -14.39 -10.98
C GLY A 246 2.68 -13.33 -11.89
N GLY A 247 1.85 -12.46 -12.47
CA GLY A 247 2.30 -11.36 -13.32
C GLY A 247 2.61 -10.07 -12.55
N ILE A 248 3.80 -9.50 -12.79
CA ILE A 248 4.25 -8.19 -12.26
C ILE A 248 3.56 -7.03 -13.02
N ARG A 249 2.23 -7.05 -13.15
CA ARG A 249 1.50 -5.99 -13.84
C ARG A 249 0.42 -5.43 -12.95
N GLN A 250 0.58 -4.16 -12.64
CA GLN A 250 -0.38 -3.41 -11.84
C GLN A 250 -0.85 -2.22 -12.68
N PRO A 251 -1.97 -2.36 -13.41
CA PRO A 251 -2.58 -1.23 -14.09
C PRO A 251 -3.10 -0.22 -13.07
N ILE A 252 -3.38 0.99 -13.54
CA ILE A 252 -3.98 2.02 -12.69
C ILE A 252 -5.50 2.02 -12.92
N PHE A 253 -6.27 1.86 -11.85
CA PHE A 253 -7.69 2.12 -11.83
C PHE A 253 -7.94 3.50 -11.22
N ILE A 254 -8.80 4.29 -11.87
CA ILE A 254 -9.29 5.57 -11.33
C ILE A 254 -10.65 5.32 -10.72
N LEU A 255 -10.69 5.38 -9.39
CA LEU A 255 -11.87 5.04 -8.61
C LEU A 255 -12.44 6.31 -8.00
N LYS A 256 -13.74 6.56 -8.17
CA LYS A 256 -14.42 7.71 -7.57
C LYS A 256 -15.26 7.29 -6.38
N ASN A 257 -15.16 8.08 -5.32
CA ASN A 257 -15.98 7.91 -4.14
C ASN A 257 -17.37 8.52 -4.36
N THR A 258 -18.35 7.68 -4.68
CA THR A 258 -19.77 8.04 -4.80
C THR A 258 -20.47 8.08 -3.46
#